data_AF-A0A3N5WS60-F1
#
_entry.id   AF-A0A3N5WS60-F1
#
_cell.length_a   1.000
_cell.length_b   1.000
_cell.length_c   1.000
_cell.angle_alpha   90.00
_cell.angle_beta   90.00
_cell.angle_gamma   90.00
#
_symmetry.space_group_name_H-M   'P 1'
#
loop_
_entity.id
_entity.type
_entity.pdbx_description
1 polymer ?
#
loop_
_entity_poly.entity_id
_entity_poly.type
_entity_poly.pdbx_seq_one_letter_code
_entity_poly.pdbx_strand_id
1 'polypeptide(L)'
;LGRSAVDDLYNPSQGHRFNTWYEQVTGDDTFGLLEGSYSYYFTLYTDVLDRKTVLTTKVLAGTIAGDAPPFEKYFGGGTGRYGLRGFEYRGVSPRGLQTGVDPAFAERKDPIGSDWIFLANAEIVFPLIGENFGGLLFVDSGTVETGKYRLSIGTGIQILIPQLFGNIPMRFEIAVPLLKDEEDETQAFSFSQPEMYFQ
;
A
#
# COMPACT_ATOMS: atom_id res chain seq x y z
N LEU A 1 -13.55 14.10 -0.45
CA LEU A 1 -14.69 13.72 0.42
C LEU A 1 -14.31 12.46 1.20
N GLY A 2 -14.64 12.38 2.49
CA GLY A 2 -14.32 11.21 3.30
C GLY A 2 -15.35 10.99 4.39
N ARG A 3 -15.61 9.72 4.73
CA ARG A 3 -16.45 9.31 5.84
C ARG A 3 -15.67 8.31 6.69
N SER A 4 -15.65 8.56 8.00
CA SER A 4 -15.08 7.66 8.99
C SER A 4 -16.17 7.26 9.97
N ALA A 5 -16.40 5.96 10.11
CA ALA A 5 -17.34 5.37 11.06
C ALA A 5 -16.63 4.20 11.77
N VAL A 6 -15.51 4.54 12.41
CA VAL A 6 -14.69 3.62 13.21
C VAL A 6 -14.87 3.90 14.69
N ASP A 7 -14.57 2.91 15.52
CA ASP A 7 -14.59 3.02 16.97
C ASP A 7 -13.49 3.94 17.53
N ASP A 8 -12.30 3.93 16.92
CA ASP A 8 -11.18 4.80 17.29
C ASP A 8 -10.51 5.41 16.04
N LEU A 9 -10.14 6.70 16.10
CA LEU A 9 -9.54 7.41 14.95
C LEU A 9 -8.05 7.11 14.75
N TYR A 10 -7.34 6.65 15.77
CA TYR A 10 -5.91 6.39 15.72
C TYR A 10 -5.62 4.90 15.69
N ASN A 11 -6.41 4.08 16.38
CA ASN A 11 -6.27 2.63 16.42
C ASN A 11 -7.62 1.91 16.22
N PRO A 12 -8.19 1.95 15.00
CA PRO A 12 -9.48 1.33 14.71
C PRO A 12 -9.46 -0.19 14.96
N SER A 13 -10.46 -0.70 15.65
CA SER A 13 -10.69 -2.14 15.82
C SER A 13 -12.02 -2.61 15.24
N GLN A 14 -12.93 -1.68 14.98
CA GLN A 14 -14.22 -1.93 14.33
C GLN A 14 -14.66 -0.77 13.44
N GLY A 15 -15.44 -1.09 12.41
CA GLY A 15 -16.10 -0.10 11.55
C GLY A 15 -15.39 0.10 10.22
N HIS A 16 -15.60 1.25 9.57
CA HIS A 16 -15.09 1.48 8.22
C HIS A 16 -14.66 2.92 7.96
N ARG A 17 -13.79 3.06 6.97
CA ARG A 17 -13.35 4.33 6.40
C ARG A 17 -13.53 4.31 4.90
N PHE A 18 -14.08 5.37 4.37
CA PHE A 18 -14.18 5.61 2.95
C PHE A 18 -13.58 6.97 2.65
N ASN A 19 -12.69 7.03 1.67
CA ASN A 19 -12.14 8.29 1.17
C ASN A 19 -12.22 8.28 -0.34
N THR A 20 -12.60 9.41 -0.91
CA THR A 20 -12.49 9.66 -2.34
C THR A 20 -12.04 11.10 -2.56
N TRP A 21 -11.16 11.30 -3.52
CA TRP A 21 -10.71 12.62 -3.88
C TRP A 21 -10.58 12.71 -5.39
N TYR A 22 -10.74 13.95 -5.87
CA TYR A 22 -10.56 14.29 -7.25
C TYR A 22 -9.73 15.56 -7.31
N GLU A 23 -8.77 15.60 -8.22
CA GLU A 23 -7.94 16.76 -8.51
C GLU A 23 -7.94 17.01 -10.01
N GLN A 24 -8.03 18.28 -10.40
CA GLN A 24 -7.87 18.72 -11.77
C GLN A 24 -6.62 19.58 -11.85
N VAL A 25 -5.65 19.14 -12.64
CA VAL A 25 -4.44 19.90 -12.95
C VAL A 25 -4.64 20.55 -14.32
N THR A 26 -4.21 21.81 -14.41
CA THR A 26 -4.23 22.61 -15.66
C THR A 26 -2.96 23.44 -15.72
N GLY A 27 -2.39 23.59 -16.91
CA GLY A 27 -1.15 24.33 -17.12
C GLY A 27 -0.46 23.81 -18.37
N ASP A 28 0.83 23.49 -18.24
CA ASP A 28 1.59 22.84 -19.31
C ASP A 28 1.03 21.44 -19.62
N ASP A 29 0.50 20.76 -18.60
CA ASP A 29 -0.24 19.51 -18.71
C ASP A 29 -1.70 19.70 -18.26
N THR A 30 -2.63 18.93 -18.82
CA THR A 30 -4.06 18.95 -18.44
C THR A 30 -4.56 17.54 -18.22
N PHE A 31 -4.78 17.20 -16.95
CA PHE A 31 -5.26 15.88 -16.53
C PHE A 31 -6.05 15.98 -15.23
N GLY A 32 -6.93 15.01 -14.99
CA GLY A 32 -7.64 14.84 -13.73
C GLY A 32 -7.26 13.52 -13.06
N LEU A 33 -7.13 13.52 -11.73
CA LEU A 33 -6.94 12.32 -10.93
C LEU A 33 -8.19 12.05 -10.13
N LEU A 34 -8.69 10.83 -10.17
CA LEU A 34 -9.77 10.35 -9.32
C LEU A 34 -9.27 9.13 -8.55
N GLU A 35 -9.36 9.18 -7.23
CA GLU A 35 -9.04 8.03 -6.39
C GLU A 35 -10.15 7.77 -5.37
N GLY A 36 -10.30 6.49 -5.02
CA GLY A 36 -11.13 6.01 -3.94
C GLY A 36 -10.39 4.96 -3.12
N SER A 37 -10.62 4.97 -1.81
CA SER A 37 -10.22 3.90 -0.91
C SER A 37 -11.32 3.57 0.08
N TYR A 38 -11.40 2.29 0.42
CA TYR A 38 -12.32 1.76 1.42
C TYR A 38 -11.57 0.80 2.32
N SER A 39 -11.62 1.03 3.63
CA SER A 39 -11.07 0.13 4.64
C SER A 39 -12.15 -0.31 5.61
N TYR A 40 -12.14 -1.58 5.98
CA TYR A 40 -13.01 -2.14 7.01
C TYR A 40 -12.19 -2.83 8.09
N TYR A 41 -12.59 -2.62 9.34
CA TYR A 41 -11.96 -3.17 10.53
C TYR A 41 -12.96 -4.08 11.25
N PHE A 42 -12.53 -5.30 11.55
CA PHE A 42 -13.31 -6.31 12.26
C PHE A 42 -12.51 -6.85 13.43
N THR A 43 -13.04 -6.75 14.64
CA THR A 43 -12.46 -7.46 15.79
C THR A 43 -12.84 -8.94 15.67
N LEU A 44 -11.84 -9.81 15.45
CA LEU A 44 -12.04 -11.26 15.34
C LEU A 44 -12.09 -11.94 16.71
N TYR A 45 -11.31 -11.44 17.65
CA TYR A 45 -11.16 -12.02 18.98
C TYR A 45 -10.71 -10.96 19.98
N THR A 46 -11.11 -11.12 21.24
CA THR A 46 -10.66 -10.30 22.37
C THR A 46 -10.26 -11.25 23.49
N ASP A 47 -9.05 -11.10 24.01
CA ASP A 47 -8.56 -11.95 25.08
C ASP A 47 -8.98 -11.46 26.49
N VAL A 48 -8.57 -12.20 27.52
CA VAL A 48 -8.89 -11.88 28.92
C VAL A 48 -8.24 -10.59 29.45
N LEU A 49 -7.27 -10.04 28.71
CA LEU A 49 -6.61 -8.77 29.00
C LEU A 49 -7.15 -7.62 28.11
N ASP A 50 -8.32 -7.84 27.48
CA ASP A 50 -8.97 -6.89 26.56
C ASP A 50 -8.14 -6.54 25.30
N ARG A 51 -7.16 -7.37 24.95
CA ARG A 51 -6.36 -7.19 23.73
C ARG A 51 -7.10 -7.78 22.55
N LYS A 52 -7.18 -7.01 21.47
CA LYS A 52 -7.97 -7.35 20.27
C LYS A 52 -7.09 -7.94 19.18
N THR A 53 -7.58 -9.02 18.57
CA THR A 53 -7.16 -9.47 17.24
C THR A 53 -8.07 -8.82 16.21
N VAL A 54 -7.50 -8.07 15.27
CA VAL A 54 -8.24 -7.27 14.30
C VAL A 54 -7.91 -7.71 12.88
N LEU A 55 -8.94 -8.01 12.08
CA LEU A 55 -8.85 -8.13 10.63
C LEU A 55 -9.15 -6.78 10.00
N THR A 56 -8.23 -6.31 9.18
CA THR A 56 -8.40 -5.14 8.32
C THR A 56 -8.49 -5.61 6.88
N THR A 57 -9.46 -5.10 6.14
CA THR A 57 -9.49 -5.21 4.68
C THR A 57 -9.41 -3.81 4.08
N LYS A 58 -8.70 -3.67 2.95
CA LYS A 58 -8.55 -2.40 2.25
C LYS A 58 -8.67 -2.62 0.76
N VAL A 59 -9.41 -1.75 0.09
CA VAL A 59 -9.44 -1.63 -1.37
C VAL A 59 -9.08 -0.20 -1.74
N LEU A 60 -8.26 -0.03 -2.76
CA LEU A 60 -7.91 1.27 -3.34
C LEU A 60 -8.00 1.16 -4.87
N ALA A 61 -8.60 2.17 -5.48
CA ALA A 61 -8.60 2.33 -6.93
C ALA A 61 -8.32 3.79 -7.29
N GLY A 62 -7.49 4.00 -8.31
CA GLY A 62 -7.16 5.32 -8.83
C GLY A 62 -7.14 5.31 -10.34
N THR A 63 -7.49 6.43 -10.97
CA THR A 63 -7.41 6.61 -12.41
C THR A 63 -7.08 8.06 -12.75
N ILE A 64 -6.31 8.23 -13.81
CA ILE A 64 -5.94 9.49 -14.42
C ILE A 64 -6.73 9.64 -15.72
N ALA A 65 -7.33 10.80 -15.91
CA ALA A 65 -8.01 11.19 -17.14
C ALA A 65 -7.22 12.29 -17.83
N GLY A 66 -6.67 12.01 -19.01
CA GLY A 66 -5.76 12.90 -19.73
C GLY A 66 -4.33 12.36 -19.73
N ASP A 67 -3.40 13.13 -20.27
CA ASP A 67 -1.99 12.75 -20.31
C ASP A 67 -1.26 13.41 -19.13
N ALA A 68 -0.97 12.62 -18.10
CA ALA A 68 -0.21 13.07 -16.95
C ALA A 68 1.27 12.72 -17.11
N PRO A 69 2.19 13.55 -16.60
CA PRO A 69 3.61 13.25 -16.65
C PRO A 69 3.95 12.05 -15.73
N PRO A 70 5.08 11.34 -15.96
CA PRO A 70 5.42 10.11 -15.23
C PRO A 70 5.53 10.24 -13.69
N PHE A 71 5.74 11.45 -13.17
CA PHE A 71 5.77 11.68 -11.72
C PHE A 71 4.39 11.73 -11.07
N GLU A 72 3.32 11.88 -11.86
CA GLU A 72 1.91 11.83 -11.43
C GLU A 72 1.27 10.44 -11.63
N LYS A 73 1.92 9.55 -12.39
CA LYS A 73 1.43 8.20 -12.68
C LYS A 73 1.45 7.31 -11.43
N TYR A 74 0.65 6.25 -11.45
CA TYR A 74 0.60 5.26 -10.38
C TYR A 74 1.70 4.20 -10.51
N PHE A 75 2.26 3.80 -9.36
CA PHE A 75 3.24 2.73 -9.24
C PHE A 75 2.88 1.88 -8.02
N GLY A 76 2.88 0.56 -8.17
CA GLY A 76 2.65 -0.38 -7.07
C GLY A 76 3.95 -0.85 -6.42
N GLY A 77 3.85 -1.25 -5.15
CA GLY A 77 4.95 -1.88 -4.41
C GLY A 77 5.39 -1.10 -3.17
N GLY A 78 6.18 -1.76 -2.32
CA GLY A 78 6.57 -1.25 -1.01
C GLY A 78 5.42 -1.21 0.01
N THR A 79 5.59 -0.45 1.09
CA THR A 79 4.67 -0.35 2.25
C THR A 79 3.84 0.95 2.28
N GLY A 80 3.94 1.78 1.24
CA GLY A 80 3.31 3.10 1.18
C GLY A 80 1.82 3.07 0.80
N ARG A 81 1.33 4.22 0.32
CA ARG A 81 -0.09 4.41 -0.09
C ARG A 81 -0.55 3.39 -1.14
N TYR A 82 0.26 3.20 -2.18
CA TYR A 82 0.09 2.21 -3.24
C TYR A 82 0.86 0.92 -2.95
N GLY A 83 0.92 0.56 -1.66
CA GLY A 83 1.70 -0.55 -1.17
C GLY A 83 1.20 -1.91 -1.68
N LEU A 84 2.15 -2.74 -2.06
CA LEU A 84 1.97 -4.13 -2.42
C LEU A 84 3.21 -4.87 -1.92
N ARG A 85 3.15 -5.37 -0.67
CA ARG A 85 4.34 -5.91 0.01
C ARG A 85 4.85 -7.16 -0.72
N GLY A 86 6.16 -7.37 -0.73
CA GLY A 86 6.81 -8.41 -1.55
C GLY A 86 7.30 -7.88 -2.89
N PHE A 87 6.86 -6.68 -3.27
CA PHE A 87 7.36 -5.93 -4.43
C PHE A 87 8.14 -4.71 -3.95
N GLU A 88 9.20 -4.38 -4.68
CA GLU A 88 10.02 -3.19 -4.41
C GLU A 88 9.20 -1.91 -4.55
N TYR A 89 9.61 -0.83 -3.90
CA TYR A 89 8.93 0.46 -4.05
C TYR A 89 8.93 0.89 -5.52
N ARG A 90 7.73 1.09 -6.09
CA ARG A 90 7.51 1.33 -7.53
C ARG A 90 7.93 0.19 -8.47
N GLY A 91 8.17 -1.00 -7.92
CA GLY A 91 8.58 -2.19 -8.66
C GLY A 91 7.48 -2.83 -9.51
N VAL A 92 6.22 -2.42 -9.35
CA VAL A 92 5.09 -2.83 -10.21
C VAL A 92 4.62 -1.63 -11.03
N SER A 93 4.91 -1.65 -12.32
CA SER A 93 4.48 -0.63 -13.27
C SER A 93 4.52 -1.14 -14.72
N PRO A 94 3.77 -0.50 -15.64
CA PRO A 94 4.02 -0.64 -17.07
C PRO A 94 5.47 -0.30 -17.43
N ARG A 95 6.02 -1.03 -18.39
CA ARG A 95 7.40 -0.88 -18.85
C ARG A 95 7.45 -0.20 -20.22
N GLY A 96 8.17 0.92 -20.27
CA GLY A 96 8.45 1.69 -21.47
C GLY A 96 9.82 1.38 -22.06
N LEU A 97 10.05 1.91 -23.27
CA LEU A 97 11.37 1.83 -23.91
C LEU A 97 12.37 2.69 -23.14
N GLN A 98 13.59 2.18 -22.94
CA GLN A 98 14.62 2.90 -22.23
C GLN A 98 14.93 4.27 -22.85
N THR A 99 15.16 5.25 -21.98
CA THR A 99 15.65 6.58 -22.38
C THR A 99 17.14 6.72 -22.08
N GLY A 100 17.85 7.54 -22.85
CA GLY A 100 19.29 7.80 -22.63
C GLY A 100 20.25 6.68 -23.08
N VAL A 101 19.76 5.68 -23.81
CA VAL A 101 20.56 4.65 -24.47
C VAL A 101 20.43 4.74 -25.99
N ASP A 102 21.41 4.22 -26.73
CA ASP A 102 21.33 4.13 -28.19
C ASP A 102 20.06 3.32 -28.58
N PRO A 103 19.17 3.87 -29.43
CA PRO A 103 17.92 3.22 -29.83
C PRO A 103 18.08 1.80 -30.37
N ALA A 104 19.24 1.46 -30.94
CA ALA A 104 19.53 0.12 -31.43
C ALA A 104 19.64 -0.93 -30.31
N PHE A 105 19.89 -0.52 -29.07
CA PHE A 105 20.05 -1.37 -27.89
C PHE A 105 19.01 -1.09 -26.80
N ALA A 106 18.00 -0.26 -27.09
CA ALA A 106 16.98 0.11 -26.12
C ALA A 106 16.03 -1.06 -25.84
N GLU A 107 15.87 -1.42 -24.57
CA GLU A 107 14.95 -2.46 -24.12
C GLU A 107 13.68 -1.86 -23.50
N ARG A 108 12.60 -2.64 -23.38
CA ARG A 108 11.36 -2.20 -22.71
C ARG A 108 11.38 -2.55 -21.22
N LYS A 109 12.14 -1.80 -20.42
CA LYS A 109 12.30 -2.05 -18.97
C LYS A 109 12.18 -0.82 -18.06
N ASP A 110 12.11 0.39 -18.62
CA ASP A 110 11.98 1.59 -17.79
C ASP A 110 10.57 1.67 -17.19
N PRO A 111 10.42 1.84 -15.86
CA PRO A 111 9.12 1.98 -15.23
C PRO A 111 8.50 3.33 -15.62
N ILE A 112 7.43 3.32 -16.42
CA ILE A 112 6.78 4.55 -16.91
C ILE A 112 5.54 4.94 -16.10
N GLY A 113 5.12 4.07 -15.19
CA GLY A 113 3.92 4.28 -14.37
C GLY A 113 2.64 3.98 -15.13
N SER A 114 1.55 3.93 -14.39
CA SER A 114 0.23 3.49 -14.85
C SER A 114 -0.79 4.61 -14.75
N ASP A 115 -1.70 4.70 -15.72
CA ASP A 115 -2.84 5.64 -15.67
C ASP A 115 -3.96 5.19 -14.75
N TRP A 116 -3.97 3.93 -14.34
CA TRP A 116 -4.88 3.46 -13.31
C TRP A 116 -4.23 2.39 -12.43
N ILE A 117 -4.75 2.24 -11.22
CA ILE A 117 -4.28 1.22 -10.29
C ILE A 117 -5.46 0.67 -9.51
N PHE A 118 -5.41 -0.63 -9.21
CA PHE A 118 -6.32 -1.29 -8.29
C PHE A 118 -5.52 -2.12 -7.30
N LEU A 119 -5.77 -1.94 -6.01
CA LEU A 119 -5.14 -2.69 -4.93
C LEU A 119 -6.21 -3.22 -3.97
N ALA A 120 -6.02 -4.44 -3.49
CA ALA A 120 -6.82 -5.06 -2.45
C ALA A 120 -5.93 -5.80 -1.44
N ASN A 121 -6.16 -5.56 -0.16
CA ASN A 121 -5.41 -6.11 0.96
C ASN A 121 -6.36 -6.70 2.02
N ALA A 122 -5.93 -7.78 2.65
CA ALA A 122 -6.49 -8.30 3.89
C ALA A 122 -5.35 -8.58 4.87
N GLU A 123 -5.49 -8.12 6.12
CA GLU A 123 -4.46 -8.20 7.14
C GLU A 123 -5.06 -8.52 8.50
N ILE A 124 -4.46 -9.48 9.21
CA ILE A 124 -4.79 -9.78 10.60
C ILE A 124 -3.65 -9.31 11.48
N VAL A 125 -3.95 -8.51 12.50
CA VAL A 125 -3.03 -8.14 13.56
C VAL A 125 -3.52 -8.75 14.88
N PHE A 126 -2.63 -9.41 15.62
CA PHE A 126 -2.94 -10.08 16.88
C PHE A 126 -1.88 -9.80 17.95
N PRO A 127 -2.27 -9.73 19.24
CA PRO A 127 -1.31 -9.50 20.32
C PRO A 127 -0.38 -10.70 20.49
N LEU A 128 0.91 -10.44 20.72
CA LEU A 128 1.90 -11.46 21.08
C LEU A 128 2.24 -11.36 22.56
N ILE A 129 2.85 -10.24 22.97
CA ILE A 129 3.38 -10.05 24.33
C ILE A 129 3.04 -8.64 24.80
N GLY A 130 2.35 -8.56 25.95
CA GLY A 130 1.84 -7.29 26.47
C GLY A 130 0.95 -6.58 25.46
N GLU A 131 0.96 -5.25 25.49
CA GLU A 131 0.23 -4.36 24.57
C GLU A 131 1.14 -3.81 23.46
N ASN A 132 2.45 -3.94 23.62
CA ASN A 132 3.44 -3.29 22.75
C ASN A 132 3.89 -4.18 21.58
N PHE A 133 3.71 -5.49 21.65
CA PHE A 133 4.15 -6.42 20.61
C PHE A 133 2.96 -7.14 19.98
N GLY A 134 2.81 -6.98 18.67
CA GLY A 134 1.82 -7.68 17.86
C GLY A 134 2.47 -8.48 16.73
N GLY A 135 1.82 -9.57 16.36
CA GLY A 135 2.10 -10.31 15.13
C GLY A 135 1.11 -9.90 14.05
N LEU A 136 1.51 -10.05 12.79
CA LEU A 136 0.62 -9.78 11.67
C LEU A 136 0.76 -10.83 10.56
N LEU A 137 -0.33 -11.08 9.85
CA LEU A 137 -0.39 -11.90 8.65
C LEU A 137 -1.17 -11.12 7.60
N PHE A 138 -0.75 -11.17 6.34
CA PHE A 138 -1.44 -10.45 5.28
C PHE A 138 -1.43 -11.17 3.93
N VAL A 139 -2.38 -10.75 3.11
CA VAL A 139 -2.43 -11.00 1.68
C VAL A 139 -2.61 -9.65 1.00
N ASP A 140 -1.72 -9.33 0.07
CA ASP A 140 -1.79 -8.12 -0.74
C ASP A 140 -1.98 -8.52 -2.21
N SER A 141 -2.79 -7.77 -2.94
CA SER A 141 -3.02 -8.03 -4.34
C SER A 141 -3.31 -6.76 -5.11
N GLY A 142 -3.09 -6.78 -6.41
CA GLY A 142 -3.38 -5.62 -7.23
C GLY A 142 -2.98 -5.76 -8.68
N THR A 143 -3.29 -4.72 -9.44
CA THR A 143 -2.99 -4.63 -10.85
C THR A 143 -2.89 -3.18 -11.28
N VAL A 144 -2.17 -2.98 -12.38
CA VAL A 144 -1.90 -1.72 -13.06
C VAL A 144 -2.31 -1.90 -14.53
N GLU A 145 -2.14 -0.86 -15.34
CA GLU A 145 -2.62 -0.79 -16.72
C GLU A 145 -2.24 -1.99 -17.60
N THR A 146 -1.04 -2.52 -17.42
CA THR A 146 -0.54 -3.65 -18.22
C THR A 146 0.03 -4.77 -17.36
N GLY A 147 0.00 -5.97 -17.92
CA GLY A 147 0.62 -7.15 -17.33
C GLY A 147 -0.32 -7.99 -16.49
N LYS A 148 0.24 -8.95 -15.75
CA LYS A 148 -0.53 -9.94 -14.96
C LYS A 148 -1.15 -9.32 -13.70
N TYR A 149 -2.13 -10.00 -13.10
CA TYR A 149 -2.56 -9.65 -11.74
C TYR A 149 -1.47 -10.06 -10.73
N ARG A 150 -1.18 -9.22 -9.73
CA ARG A 150 -0.16 -9.47 -8.72
C ARG A 150 -0.81 -9.92 -7.40
N LEU A 151 -0.14 -10.84 -6.71
CA LEU A 151 -0.57 -11.40 -5.44
C LEU A 151 0.66 -11.71 -4.60
N SER A 152 0.64 -11.34 -3.33
CA SER A 152 1.64 -11.71 -2.35
C SER A 152 0.99 -12.07 -1.02
N ILE A 153 1.73 -12.82 -0.22
CA ILE A 153 1.39 -13.11 1.16
C ILE A 153 2.57 -12.76 2.05
N GLY A 154 2.31 -12.51 3.31
CA GLY A 154 3.39 -12.24 4.24
C GLY A 154 3.00 -12.27 5.70
N THR A 155 4.00 -12.03 6.52
CA THR A 155 3.93 -12.02 7.96
C THR A 155 4.87 -10.96 8.51
N GLY A 156 4.68 -10.58 9.76
CA GLY A 156 5.55 -9.63 10.40
C GLY A 156 5.31 -9.49 11.88
N ILE A 157 6.08 -8.59 12.46
CA ILE A 157 5.90 -8.12 13.82
C ILE A 157 5.69 -6.62 13.81
N GLN A 158 4.85 -6.15 14.72
CA GLN A 158 4.70 -4.74 15.01
C GLN A 158 5.10 -4.44 16.45
N ILE A 159 5.81 -3.33 16.62
CA ILE A 159 6.29 -2.85 17.91
C ILE A 159 5.73 -1.44 18.13
N LEU A 160 4.86 -1.31 19.13
CA LEU A 160 4.33 -0.05 19.58
C LEU A 160 5.18 0.48 20.74
N ILE A 161 5.71 1.69 20.58
CA ILE A 161 6.45 2.39 21.65
C ILE A 161 5.78 3.76 21.85
N PRO A 162 4.69 3.81 22.65
CA PRO A 162 3.89 5.03 22.80
C PRO A 162 4.69 6.26 23.23
N GLN A 163 5.72 6.06 24.05
CA GLN A 163 6.59 7.11 24.60
C GLN A 163 7.45 7.81 23.54
N LEU A 164 7.72 7.15 22.41
CA LEU A 164 8.56 7.69 21.33
C LEU A 164 7.73 8.05 20.09
N PHE A 165 6.68 7.28 19.80
CA PHE A 165 6.01 7.30 18.49
C PHE A 165 4.48 7.47 18.59
N GLY A 166 3.94 7.68 19.78
CA GLY A 166 2.51 7.66 20.00
C GLY A 166 1.88 6.34 19.56
N ASN A 167 0.70 6.41 18.94
CA ASN A 167 -0.08 5.22 18.57
C ASN A 167 0.31 4.59 17.22
N ILE A 168 1.43 4.99 16.62
CA ILE A 168 1.89 4.44 15.33
C ILE A 168 2.96 3.36 15.61
N PRO A 169 2.72 2.09 15.24
CA PRO A 169 3.71 1.04 15.46
C PRO A 169 4.80 1.06 14.38
N MET A 170 6.01 0.66 14.77
CA MET A 170 7.03 0.21 13.82
C MET A 170 6.69 -1.21 13.34
N ARG A 171 6.95 -1.54 12.08
CA ARG A 171 6.65 -2.86 11.50
C ARG A 171 7.85 -3.42 10.76
N PHE A 172 8.07 -4.72 10.95
CA PHE A 172 9.08 -5.51 10.27
C PHE A 172 8.38 -6.69 9.60
N GLU A 173 8.48 -6.78 8.28
CA GLU A 173 7.60 -7.64 7.49
C GLU A 173 8.40 -8.41 6.46
N ILE A 174 8.03 -9.68 6.28
CA ILE A 174 8.53 -10.56 5.23
C ILE A 174 7.36 -10.94 4.33
N ALA A 175 7.56 -10.81 3.02
CA ALA A 175 6.55 -11.02 2.01
C ALA A 175 7.09 -11.88 0.86
N VAL A 176 6.23 -12.71 0.30
CA VAL A 176 6.54 -13.56 -0.86
C VAL A 176 5.50 -13.29 -1.95
N PRO A 177 5.92 -12.83 -3.15
CA PRO A 177 5.02 -12.70 -4.28
C PRO A 177 4.68 -14.09 -4.82
N LEU A 178 3.39 -14.41 -4.86
CA LEU A 178 2.84 -15.65 -5.41
C LEU A 178 2.50 -15.52 -6.89
N LEU A 179 1.99 -14.35 -7.30
CA LEU A 179 1.75 -13.99 -8.68
C LEU A 179 2.48 -12.69 -8.98
N LYS A 180 3.32 -12.72 -10.02
CA LYS A 180 4.08 -11.58 -10.50
C LYS A 180 4.21 -11.61 -12.01
N ASP A 181 4.50 -10.47 -12.59
CA ASP A 181 4.98 -10.37 -13.96
C ASP A 181 6.51 -10.55 -14.02
N GLU A 182 7.02 -10.77 -15.22
CA GLU A 182 8.45 -11.04 -15.44
C GLU A 182 9.32 -9.83 -15.13
N GLU A 183 8.82 -8.64 -15.46
CA GLU A 183 9.47 -7.36 -15.26
C GLU A 183 9.22 -6.76 -13.87
N ASP A 184 8.53 -7.46 -12.96
CA ASP A 184 8.28 -6.93 -11.61
C ASP A 184 9.54 -7.01 -10.74
N GLU A 185 9.85 -5.92 -10.04
CA GLU A 185 10.92 -5.87 -9.05
C GLU A 185 10.40 -6.30 -7.67
N THR A 186 11.07 -7.26 -7.04
CA THR A 186 10.61 -7.90 -5.80
C THR A 186 11.48 -7.57 -4.60
N GLN A 187 10.85 -7.32 -3.46
CA GLN A 187 11.54 -7.06 -2.19
C GLN A 187 10.93 -7.92 -1.08
N ALA A 188 11.71 -8.87 -0.57
CA ALA A 188 11.22 -9.85 0.40
C ALA A 188 11.03 -9.27 1.81
N PHE A 189 11.90 -8.35 2.24
CA PHE A 189 11.87 -7.76 3.58
C PHE A 189 11.56 -6.27 3.51
N SER A 190 10.69 -5.79 4.39
CA SER A 190 10.36 -4.37 4.50
C SER A 190 10.27 -3.92 5.95
N PHE A 191 10.56 -2.64 6.15
CA PHE A 191 10.49 -1.96 7.43
C PHE A 191 9.71 -0.66 7.26
N SER A 192 8.76 -0.40 8.15
CA SER A 192 8.05 0.87 8.22
C SER A 192 8.13 1.45 9.62
N GLN A 193 8.37 2.75 9.69
CA GLN A 193 8.40 3.50 10.94
C GLN A 193 7.47 4.72 10.87
N PRO A 194 6.96 5.18 12.02
CA PRO A 194 6.34 6.49 12.15
C PRO A 194 7.27 7.60 11.66
N GLU A 195 6.70 8.61 11.00
CA GLU A 195 7.44 9.81 10.62
C GLU A 195 7.83 10.59 11.88
N MET A 196 9.12 10.86 12.06
CA MET A 196 9.62 11.62 13.20
C MET A 196 9.46 13.12 12.94
N TYR A 197 8.44 13.75 13.52
CA TYR A 197 8.41 15.20 13.64
C TYR A 197 9.37 15.61 14.77
N PHE A 198 10.60 15.98 14.41
CA PHE A 198 11.42 16.78 15.33
C PHE A 198 10.77 18.16 15.41
N GLN A 199 10.25 18.53 16.59
CA GLN A 199 9.90 19.92 16.91
C GLN A 199 11.14 20.71 17.26
#